data_AF-U5VR79-F1
#
_entry.id   AF-U5VR79-F1
#
_cell.length_a   1.000
_cell.length_b   1.000
_cell.length_c   1.000
_cell.angle_alpha   90.00
_cell.angle_beta   90.00
_cell.angle_gamma   90.00
#
_symmetry.space_group_name_H-M   'P 1'
#
loop_
_entity.id
_entity.type
_entity.pdbx_description
1 polymer ?
#
loop_
_entity_poly.entity_id
_entity_poly.type
_entity_poly.pdbx_seq_one_letter_code
_entity_poly.pdbx_strand_id
1 'polypeptide(L)' 'MSTGEVEGAMQTPDGQWRVEIVRRRRTRWYRIVHGEDVLDWLSIAAVERILDEAGVDRRLLIEVGPAA' A
#
# COMPACT_ATOMS: atom_id res chain seq x y z
N MET A 1 -12.10 -4.17 8.08
CA MET A 1 -11.96 -5.05 6.89
C MET A 1 -12.52 -4.34 5.67
N SER A 2 -11.68 -3.80 4.78
CA SER A 2 -12.17 -3.35 3.47
C SER A 2 -12.14 -4.48 2.46
N THR A 3 -13.25 -4.61 1.75
CA THR A 3 -13.64 -5.74 0.91
C THR A 3 -13.34 -5.51 -0.57
N GLY A 4 -12.19 -4.90 -0.88
CA GLY A 4 -11.74 -4.66 -2.26
C GLY A 4 -10.69 -5.68 -2.71
N GLU A 5 -10.58 -5.87 -4.02
CA GLU A 5 -9.57 -6.71 -4.67
C GLU A 5 -8.24 -5.93 -4.75
N VAL A 6 -7.12 -6.57 -4.41
CA VAL A 6 -5.79 -5.99 -4.62
C VAL A 6 -5.40 -6.19 -6.08
N GLU A 7 -5.34 -5.11 -6.85
CA GLU A 7 -4.95 -5.14 -8.26
C GLU A 7 -3.43 -5.15 -8.46
N GLY A 8 -2.69 -4.68 -7.45
CA GLY A 8 -1.24 -4.61 -7.47
C GLY A 8 -0.72 -4.20 -6.11
N ALA A 9 0.54 -4.51 -5.84
CA ALA A 9 1.18 -4.14 -4.60
C ALA A 9 2.65 -3.82 -4.82
N MET A 10 3.18 -2.95 -3.98
CA MET A 10 4.60 -2.69 -3.86
C MET A 10 5.01 -2.84 -2.40
N GLN A 11 6.25 -3.24 -2.14
CA GLN A 11 6.76 -3.35 -0.78
C GLN A 11 8.22 -2.93 -0.68
N THR A 12 8.67 -2.54 0.51
CA THR A 12 10.10 -2.40 0.77
C THR A 12 10.78 -3.77 0.72
N PRO A 13 12.09 -3.86 0.42
CA PRO A 13 12.77 -5.15 0.25
C PRO A 13 12.80 -5.99 1.53
N ASP A 14 12.75 -5.33 2.69
CA ASP A 14 12.65 -5.96 4.02
C ASP A 14 11.22 -6.39 4.39
N GLY A 15 10.23 -6.10 3.54
CA GLY A 15 8.82 -6.43 3.73
C GLY A 15 8.13 -5.65 4.86
N GLN A 16 8.79 -4.66 5.47
CA GLN A 16 8.20 -3.89 6.57
C GLN A 16 7.05 -3.02 6.11
N TRP A 17 7.13 -2.45 4.91
CA TRP A 17 6.11 -1.59 4.34
C TRP A 17 5.56 -2.19 3.07
N ARG A 18 4.24 -2.28 2.97
CA ARG A 18 3.54 -2.70 1.76
C ARG A 18 2.46 -1.69 1.41
N VAL A 19 2.43 -1.29 0.15
CA VAL A 19 1.39 -0.45 -0.44
C VAL A 19 0.57 -1.31 -1.39
N GLU A 20 -0.74 -1.37 -1.18
CA GLU A 20 -1.66 -2.10 -2.04
C GLU A 20 -2.55 -1.12 -2.81
N ILE A 21 -2.77 -1.40 -4.09
CA ILE A 21 -3.78 -0.74 -4.91
C ILE A 21 -5.04 -1.59 -4.81
N VAL A 22 -6.06 -1.04 -4.17
CA VAL A 22 -7.31 -1.75 -3.91
C VAL A 22 -8.41 -1.20 -4.82
N ARG A 23 -9.08 -2.10 -5.55
CA ARG A 23 -10.24 -1.77 -6.38
C ARG A 23 -11.51 -2.38 -5.83
N ARG A 24 -12.59 -1.59 -5.90
CA ARG A 24 -13.96 -2.11 -5.81
C ARG A 24 -14.83 -1.42 -6.85
N ARG A 25 -15.40 -2.22 -7.75
CA ARG A 25 -16.14 -1.74 -8.93
C ARG A 25 -15.27 -0.79 -9.78
N ARG A 26 -15.60 0.50 -9.78
CA ARG A 26 -14.90 1.55 -10.54
C ARG A 26 -14.03 2.44 -9.67
N THR A 27 -14.04 2.25 -8.35
CA THR A 27 -13.29 3.07 -7.42
C THR A 27 -11.98 2.37 -7.06
N ARG A 28 -10.89 3.13 -7.09
CA ARG A 28 -9.57 2.72 -6.61
C ARG A 28 -9.19 3.55 -5.40
N TRP A 29 -8.54 2.90 -4.44
CA TRP A 29 -7.88 3.53 -3.31
C TRP A 29 -6.64 2.74 -2.95
N TYR A 30 -5.88 3.25 -1.99
CA TYR A 30 -4.66 2.62 -1.54
C TYR A 30 -4.78 2.17 -0.09
N ARG A 31 -3.99 1.15 0.23
CA ARG A 31 -3.82 0.64 1.59
C ARG A 31 -2.33 0.53 1.90
N ILE A 32 -1.93 0.91 3.11
CA ILE A 32 -0.61 0.62 3.65
C ILE A 32 -0.75 -0.48 4.69
N VAL A 33 0.11 -1.49 4.59
CA VAL A 33 0.31 -2.51 5.62
C VAL A 33 1.72 -2.35 6.17
N HIS A 34 1.82 -2.25 7.50
CA HIS A 34 3.09 -2.16 8.22
C HIS A 34 2.99 -3.01 9.50
N GLY A 35 3.64 -4.18 9.50
CA GLY A 35 3.44 -5.16 10.56
C GLY A 35 1.96 -5.58 10.67
N GLU A 36 1.35 -5.36 11.82
CA GLU A 36 -0.08 -5.61 12.07
C GLU A 36 -0.98 -4.41 11.72
N ASP A 37 -0.39 -3.24 11.46
CA ASP A 37 -1.14 -2.02 11.18
C ASP A 37 -1.59 -1.98 9.71
N VAL A 38 -2.85 -1.60 9.54
CA VAL A 38 -3.47 -1.43 8.23
C VAL A 38 -4.13 -0.07 8.14
N LEU A 39 -3.57 0.82 7.31
CA LEU A 39 -4.19 2.09 6.93
C LEU A 39 -4.84 1.94 5.57
N ASP A 40 -6.09 2.37 5.43
CA ASP A 40 -6.90 2.04 4.26
C ASP A 40 -7.75 3.23 3.82
N TRP A 41 -8.39 3.12 2.65
CA TRP A 41 -9.11 4.23 2.00
C TRP A 41 -8.23 5.46 1.75
N LEU A 42 -6.94 5.23 1.49
CA LEU A 42 -5.99 6.31 1.23
C LEU A 42 -6.05 6.77 -0.22
N SER A 43 -5.84 8.07 -0.42
CA SER A 43 -5.43 8.62 -1.72
C SER A 43 -3.94 8.38 -1.94
N ILE A 44 -3.47 8.48 -3.19
CA ILE A 44 -2.03 8.34 -3.49
C ILE A 44 -1.20 9.40 -2.74
N ALA A 45 -1.69 10.63 -2.66
CA ALA A 45 -1.01 11.71 -1.94
C ALA A 45 -0.90 11.41 -0.42
N ALA A 46 -1.91 10.75 0.16
CA ALA A 46 -1.85 10.33 1.56
C ALA A 46 -0.81 9.22 1.76
N VAL A 47 -0.73 8.26 0.83
CA VAL A 47 0.32 7.22 0.85
C VAL A 47 1.71 7.83 0.79
N GLU A 48 1.94 8.70 -0.19
CA GLU A 48 3.23 9.38 -0.40
C GLU A 48 3.67 10.12 0.86
N ARG A 49 2.75 10.86 1.48
CA ARG A 49 3.00 11.59 2.72
C ARG A 49 3.35 10.66 3.88
N ILE A 50 2.60 9.58 4.08
CA ILE A 50 2.84 8.63 5.18
C ILE A 50 4.22 7.99 5.04
N LEU A 51 4.59 7.58 3.82
CA LEU A 51 5.92 7.00 3.56
C LEU A 51 7.05 8.02 3.79
N ASP A 52 6.87 9.26 3.36
CA ASP A 52 7.84 10.33 3.58
C ASP A 52 8.00 10.64 5.09
N GLU A 53 6.90 10.73 5.83
CA GLU A 53 6.89 10.93 7.29
C GLU A 53 7.53 9.74 8.04
N ALA A 54 7.41 8.53 7.51
CA ALA A 54 8.04 7.32 8.04
C ALA A 54 9.51 7.15 7.63
N GLY A 55 10.06 8.01 6.77
CA GLY A 55 11.43 7.92 6.28
C GLY A 55 11.66 6.79 5.26
N VAL A 56 10.60 6.30 4.61
CA VAL A 56 10.70 5.25 3.60
C VAL A 56 11.03 5.86 2.24
N ASP A 57 12.19 5.48 1.67
CA ASP A 57 12.53 5.87 0.29
C ASP A 57 11.66 5.09 -0.70
N ARG A 58 10.73 5.79 -1.36
CA ARG A 58 9.83 5.24 -2.38
C ARG A 58 10.56 4.54 -3.54
N ARG A 59 11.83 4.88 -3.80
CA ARG A 59 12.64 4.23 -4.85
C ARG A 59 13.05 2.81 -4.50
N LEU A 60 12.95 2.44 -3.23
CA LEU A 60 13.24 1.08 -2.75
C LEU A 60 12.01 0.16 -2.81
N LEU A 61 10.83 0.71 -3.12
CA LEU A 61 9.63 -0.10 -3.30
C LEU A 61 9.78 -0.99 -4.53
N ILE A 62 9.60 -2.30 -4.33
CA ILE A 62 9.61 -3.32 -5.37
C ILE A 62 8.19 -3.79 -5.63
N GLU A 63 7.86 -4.06 -6.89
CA GLU A 63 6.59 -4.66 -7.26
C GLU A 63 6.48 -6.08 -6.71
N VAL A 64 5.33 -6.38 -6.13
CA VAL A 64 4.98 -7.71 -5.63
C VAL A 64 3.55 -8.05 -6.05
N GLY A 65 3.32 -9.35 -6.23
CA GLY A 65 1.97 -9.85 -6.52
C GLY A 65 0.97 -9.48 -5.41
N PRO A 66 -0.34 -9.60 -5.69
CA PRO A 66 -1.35 -9.57 -4.63
C PRO A 66 -0.99 -10.59 -3.55
N ALA A 67 -1.23 -10.25 -2.28
CA ALA A 67 -0.96 -11.18 -1.19
C ALA A 67 -1.80 -12.44 -1.40
N ALA A 68 -1.16 -13.61 -1.28
CA ALA A 68 -1.81 -14.91 -1.42
C ALA A 68 -2.86 -15.15 -0.33
#